data_AF-A0A524I219-F1
#
_entry.id   AF-A0A524I219-F1
#
_cell.length_a   1.000
_cell.length_b   1.000
_cell.length_c   1.000
_cell.angle_alpha   90.00
_cell.angle_beta   90.00
_cell.angle_gamma   90.00
#
_symmetry.space_group_name_H-M   'P 1'
#
loop_
_entity.id
_entity.type
_entity.pdbx_description
1 polymer ?
#
loop_
_entity_poly.entity_id
_entity_poly.type
_entity_poly.pdbx_seq_one_letter_code
_entity_poly.pdbx_strand_id
1 'polypeptide(L)'
;MKIRHHAPAAIAAVLLFILGTGYAQQAPERFNGDLLKNFTYRAIGPYRAGSWVTSFAVPDSPSRDHLYTLYVGTRNGGVWKTVNNGTTFEHIFDGKPKLSIGDVAVAPSDPNIVWVG
;
A
#
# COMPACT_ATOMS: atom_id res chain seq x y z
N MET A 1 59.20 7.04 -46.70
CA MET A 1 58.04 6.21 -46.30
C MET A 1 57.07 7.09 -45.52
N LYS A 2 56.03 7.62 -46.17
CA LYS A 2 55.10 8.63 -45.61
C LYS A 2 53.97 7.93 -44.86
N ILE A 3 53.96 8.01 -43.53
CA ILE A 3 52.88 7.49 -42.69
C ILE A 3 51.85 8.62 -42.53
N ARG A 4 50.70 8.49 -43.20
CA ARG A 4 49.60 9.46 -43.08
C ARG A 4 48.82 9.20 -41.79
N HIS A 5 48.82 10.17 -40.87
CA HIS A 5 47.99 10.15 -39.67
C HIS A 5 46.53 10.52 -40.03
N HIS A 6 45.65 9.52 -40.09
CA HIS A 6 44.22 9.70 -40.42
C HIS A 6 43.28 9.62 -39.20
N ALA A 7 43.78 9.74 -37.97
CA ALA A 7 43.00 9.49 -36.76
C ALA A 7 42.08 10.62 -36.20
N PRO A 8 42.18 11.93 -36.54
CA PRO A 8 41.50 12.96 -35.75
C PRO A 8 39.97 13.07 -36.02
N ALA A 9 39.51 12.71 -37.23
CA ALA A 9 38.10 12.87 -37.59
C ALA A 9 37.17 11.83 -36.92
N ALA A 10 37.66 10.61 -36.70
CA ALA A 10 36.88 9.55 -36.05
C ALA A 10 36.62 9.83 -34.57
N ILE A 11 37.61 10.41 -33.88
CA ILE A 11 37.51 10.75 -32.45
C ILE A 11 36.52 11.92 -32.24
N ALA A 12 36.56 12.93 -33.12
CA ALA A 12 35.63 14.05 -33.09
C ALA A 12 34.18 13.61 -33.33
N ALA A 13 33.95 12.67 -34.27
CA ALA A 13 32.61 12.13 -34.55
C ALA A 13 32.04 11.34 -33.38
N VAL A 14 32.86 10.56 -32.67
CA VAL A 14 32.44 9.81 -31.47
C VAL A 14 32.10 10.76 -30.32
N LEU A 15 32.89 11.82 -30.11
CA LEU A 15 32.60 12.84 -29.09
C LEU A 15 31.30 13.60 -29.37
N LEU A 16 31.04 13.96 -30.63
CA LEU A 16 29.78 14.57 -31.06
C LEU A 16 28.57 13.64 -30.87
N PHE A 17 28.75 12.34 -31.06
CA PHE A 17 27.70 11.35 -30.85
C PHE A 17 27.36 11.16 -29.35
N ILE A 18 28.37 11.20 -28.47
CA ILE A 18 28.19 11.12 -27.00
C ILE A 18 27.57 12.41 -26.45
N LEU A 19 27.91 13.57 -27.02
CA LEU A 19 27.30 14.85 -26.65
C LEU A 19 25.85 14.97 -27.14
N GLY A 20 25.52 14.39 -28.30
CA GLY A 20 24.17 14.44 -28.88
C GLY A 20 23.13 13.60 -28.13
N THR A 21 23.53 12.49 -27.51
CA THR A 21 22.61 11.62 -26.75
C THR A 21 22.33 12.13 -25.33
N GLY A 22 23.18 13.01 -24.78
CA GLY A 22 23.00 13.58 -23.44
C GLY A 22 21.90 14.66 -23.33
N TYR A 23 21.40 15.18 -24.46
CA TYR A 23 20.40 16.25 -24.51
C TYR A 23 18.99 15.80 -24.91
N ALA A 24 18.68 14.50 -24.81
CA ALA A 24 17.30 14.05 -24.84
C ALA A 24 16.61 14.47 -23.53
N GLN A 25 16.14 15.72 -23.48
CA GLN A 25 15.36 16.24 -22.36
C GLN A 25 14.07 15.41 -22.26
N GLN A 26 14.01 14.53 -21.26
CA GLN A 26 12.79 13.77 -20.96
C GLN A 26 11.66 14.77 -20.74
N ALA A 27 10.63 14.70 -21.59
CA ALA A 27 9.47 15.55 -21.43
C ALA A 27 8.88 15.34 -20.02
N PRO A 28 8.46 16.40 -19.31
CA PRO A 28 7.87 16.27 -18.00
C PRO A 28 6.70 15.29 -18.08
N GLU A 29 6.70 14.31 -17.18
CA GLU A 29 5.69 13.26 -17.14
C GLU A 29 4.34 13.92 -16.82
N ARG A 30 3.50 14.09 -17.84
CA ARG A 30 2.21 14.80 -17.73
C ARG A 30 1.23 14.09 -16.79
N PHE A 31 1.42 12.79 -16.57
CA PHE A 31 0.64 11.98 -15.66
C PHE A 31 1.59 11.27 -14.71
N ASN A 32 1.83 11.86 -13.55
CA ASN A 32 2.66 11.30 -12.50
C ASN A 32 1.83 11.06 -11.23
N GLY A 33 2.40 10.35 -10.26
CA GLY A 33 1.73 10.04 -8.98
C GLY A 33 1.35 11.26 -8.16
N ASP A 34 1.95 12.44 -8.41
CA ASP A 34 1.63 13.67 -7.67
C ASP A 34 0.20 14.13 -7.90
N LEU A 35 -0.36 13.83 -9.07
CA LEU A 35 -1.74 14.14 -9.42
C LEU A 35 -2.75 13.45 -8.48
N LEU A 36 -2.38 12.30 -7.90
CA LEU A 36 -3.27 11.51 -7.04
C LEU A 36 -3.16 11.89 -5.56
N LYS A 37 -2.16 12.69 -5.17
CA LYS A 37 -1.88 13.03 -3.75
C LYS A 37 -3.05 13.71 -3.04
N ASN A 38 -3.86 14.46 -3.78
CA ASN A 38 -5.01 15.18 -3.24
C ASN A 38 -6.33 14.42 -3.38
N PHE A 39 -6.32 13.20 -3.93
CA PHE A 39 -7.50 12.36 -4.03
C PHE A 39 -7.57 11.39 -2.86
N THR A 40 -8.76 11.28 -2.27
CA THR A 40 -9.04 10.29 -1.23
C THR A 40 -9.74 9.09 -1.86
N TYR A 41 -9.21 7.89 -1.63
CA TYR A 41 -9.91 6.67 -1.96
C TYR A 41 -11.16 6.53 -1.08
N ARG A 42 -12.27 6.11 -1.67
CA ARG A 42 -13.48 5.71 -0.93
C ARG A 42 -14.01 4.41 -1.49
N ALA A 43 -14.58 3.58 -0.62
CA ALA A 43 -15.28 2.39 -1.07
C ALA A 43 -16.55 2.78 -1.86
N ILE A 44 -16.67 2.28 -3.09
CA ILE A 44 -17.88 2.39 -3.93
C ILE A 44 -18.69 1.08 -3.91
N GLY A 45 -18.17 0.04 -3.23
CA GLY A 45 -18.68 -1.33 -3.26
C GLY A 45 -20.05 -1.52 -2.59
N PRO A 46 -20.60 -2.74 -2.66
CA PRO A 46 -21.94 -3.04 -2.15
C PRO A 46 -22.03 -2.76 -0.64
N TYR A 47 -23.15 -2.20 -0.21
CA TYR A 47 -23.47 -1.88 1.19
C TYR A 47 -23.26 -3.07 2.16
N ARG A 48 -23.26 -4.30 1.63
CA ARG A 48 -22.82 -5.53 2.30
C ARG A 48 -21.88 -6.31 1.39
N ALA A 49 -20.60 -5.99 1.42
CA ALA A 49 -19.58 -6.84 0.80
C ALA A 49 -19.47 -8.13 1.62
N GLY A 50 -19.87 -9.25 1.01
CA GLY A 50 -19.59 -10.57 1.58
C GLY A 50 -18.09 -10.85 1.49
N SER A 51 -17.50 -11.27 2.60
CA SER A 51 -16.17 -11.86 2.65
C SER A 51 -16.25 -13.14 3.46
N TRP A 52 -15.29 -14.05 3.27
CA TRP A 52 -15.13 -15.16 4.18
C TRP A 52 -14.47 -14.66 5.46
N VAL A 53 -15.30 -14.53 6.49
CA VAL A 53 -14.86 -14.31 7.87
C VAL A 53 -14.19 -15.59 8.35
N THR A 54 -12.95 -15.46 8.79
CA THR A 54 -12.10 -16.58 9.23
C THR A 54 -12.01 -16.65 10.74
N SER A 55 -11.96 -15.50 11.42
CA SER A 55 -11.88 -15.39 12.86
C SER A 55 -12.51 -14.07 13.33
N PHE A 56 -12.94 -14.03 14.59
CA PHE A 56 -13.38 -12.81 15.27
C PHE A 56 -12.93 -12.84 16.72
N ALA A 57 -12.70 -11.67 17.30
CA ALA A 57 -12.30 -11.54 18.69
C ALA A 57 -13.00 -10.35 19.35
N VAL A 58 -13.25 -10.51 20.65
CA VAL A 58 -13.78 -9.46 21.54
C VAL A 58 -12.88 -9.36 22.76
N PRO A 59 -12.79 -8.20 23.42
CA PRO A 59 -12.10 -8.11 24.70
C PRO A 59 -12.82 -8.93 25.77
N ASP A 60 -12.08 -9.76 26.52
CA ASP A 60 -12.67 -10.64 27.56
C ASP A 60 -13.22 -9.87 28.77
N SER A 61 -12.60 -8.76 29.12
CA SER A 61 -13.00 -7.87 30.22
C SER A 61 -12.94 -6.41 29.75
N PRO A 62 -13.90 -6.00 28.90
CA PRO A 62 -13.86 -4.68 28.28
C PRO A 62 -14.05 -3.58 29.32
N SER A 63 -13.20 -2.55 29.27
CA SER A 63 -13.52 -1.27 29.90
C SER A 63 -14.73 -0.64 29.19
N ARG A 64 -15.29 0.44 29.77
CA ARG A 64 -16.43 1.15 29.18
C ARG A 64 -16.23 1.51 27.70
N ASP A 65 -15.00 1.87 27.34
CA ASP A 65 -14.63 2.29 25.97
C ASP A 65 -14.61 1.12 24.97
N HIS A 66 -14.52 -0.12 25.46
CA HIS A 66 -14.44 -1.31 24.62
C HIS A 66 -15.69 -2.19 24.66
N LEU A 67 -16.74 -1.81 25.41
CA LEU A 67 -17.97 -2.60 25.61
C LEU A 67 -18.64 -3.08 24.30
N TYR A 68 -18.47 -2.31 23.22
CA TYR A 68 -19.08 -2.60 21.92
C TYR A 68 -18.05 -2.84 20.83
N THR A 69 -16.81 -3.19 21.23
CA THR A 69 -15.71 -3.43 20.31
C THR A 69 -15.66 -4.90 19.89
N LEU A 70 -15.64 -5.14 18.58
CA LEU A 70 -15.35 -6.46 18.00
C LEU A 70 -14.35 -6.29 16.86
N TYR A 71 -13.48 -7.28 16.70
CA TYR A 71 -12.52 -7.37 15.61
C TYR A 71 -12.85 -8.59 14.74
N VAL A 72 -12.75 -8.45 13.43
CA VAL A 72 -13.11 -9.47 12.44
C VAL A 72 -11.96 -9.64 11.46
N GLY A 73 -11.40 -10.85 11.40
CA GLY A 73 -10.43 -11.27 10.41
C GLY A 73 -11.11 -11.87 9.18
N THR A 74 -10.53 -11.65 8.01
CA THR A 74 -11.07 -12.16 6.75
C THR A 74 -10.00 -12.88 5.93
N ARG A 75 -10.42 -13.82 5.07
CA ARG A 75 -9.48 -14.60 4.24
C ARG A 75 -8.65 -13.72 3.32
N ASN A 76 -9.19 -12.65 2.75
CA ASN A 76 -8.53 -11.77 1.78
C ASN A 76 -9.09 -10.33 1.88
N GLY A 77 -8.96 -9.71 3.04
CA GLY A 77 -9.51 -8.38 3.28
C GLY A 77 -9.09 -7.74 4.59
N GLY A 78 -8.00 -8.24 5.20
CA GLY A 78 -7.45 -7.70 6.43
C GLY A 78 -8.39 -7.83 7.63
N VAL A 79 -8.30 -6.84 8.51
CA VAL A 79 -8.97 -6.79 9.81
C VAL A 79 -9.95 -5.63 9.82
N TRP A 80 -11.15 -5.91 10.31
CA TRP A 80 -12.23 -4.95 10.46
C TRP A 80 -12.57 -4.78 11.93
N LYS A 81 -12.85 -3.55 12.36
CA LYS A 81 -13.22 -3.20 13.73
C LYS A 81 -14.60 -2.57 13.76
N THR A 82 -15.41 -2.93 14.74
CA THR A 82 -16.61 -2.17 15.12
C THR A 82 -16.43 -1.62 16.52
N VAL A 83 -17.12 -0.53 16.83
CA VAL A 83 -17.25 0.05 18.17
C VAL A 83 -18.73 0.29 18.54
N ASN A 84 -19.65 -0.23 17.73
CA ASN A 84 -21.09 -0.02 17.86
C ASN A 84 -21.87 -1.33 17.65
N ASN A 85 -21.35 -2.40 18.25
CA ASN A 85 -22.01 -3.71 18.33
C ASN A 85 -22.30 -4.32 16.94
N GLY A 86 -21.40 -4.09 15.98
CA GLY A 86 -21.51 -4.65 14.63
C GLY A 86 -22.44 -3.89 13.68
N THR A 87 -22.89 -2.70 14.06
CA THR A 87 -23.72 -1.86 13.17
C THR A 87 -22.92 -1.35 11.97
N THR A 88 -21.69 -0.90 12.21
CA THR A 88 -20.73 -0.51 11.17
C THR A 88 -19.34 -1.05 11.47
N PHE A 89 -18.55 -1.25 10.41
CA PHE A 89 -17.18 -1.72 10.49
C PHE A 89 -16.22 -0.75 9.78
N GLU A 90 -15.07 -0.52 10.40
CA GLU A 90 -13.94 0.21 9.86
C GLU A 90 -12.83 -0.79 9.51
N HIS A 91 -12.20 -0.62 8.36
CA HIS A 91 -11.02 -1.40 7.99
C HIS A 91 -9.79 -0.82 8.68
N ILE A 92 -9.13 -1.59 9.54
CA ILE A 92 -7.99 -1.11 10.37
C ILE A 92 -6.64 -1.72 9.95
N PHE A 93 -6.60 -2.38 8.79
CA PHE A 93 -5.44 -3.16 8.35
C PHE A 93 -4.81 -2.65 7.06
N ASP A 94 -4.94 -1.34 6.80
CA ASP A 94 -4.36 -0.69 5.63
C ASP A 94 -2.82 -0.67 5.65
N GLY A 95 -2.24 -0.65 4.44
CA GLY A 95 -0.80 -0.53 4.22
C GLY A 95 0.00 -1.78 4.61
N LYS A 96 -0.64 -2.93 4.78
CA LYS A 96 0.03 -4.21 5.08
C LYS A 96 0.20 -5.06 3.81
N PRO A 97 1.34 -5.75 3.65
CA PRO A 97 1.63 -6.53 2.44
C PRO A 97 0.81 -7.82 2.32
N LYS A 98 0.25 -8.31 3.43
CA LYS A 98 -0.60 -9.52 3.48
C LYS A 98 -1.95 -9.15 4.06
N LEU A 99 -3.02 -9.55 3.39
CA LEU A 99 -4.40 -9.28 3.79
C LEU A 99 -5.17 -10.55 4.19
N SER A 100 -4.48 -11.69 4.22
CA SER A 100 -5.07 -12.95 4.64
C SER A 100 -4.89 -13.13 6.13
N ILE A 101 -6.02 -13.22 6.84
CA ILE A 101 -6.06 -13.39 8.29
C ILE A 101 -6.68 -14.76 8.55
N GLY A 102 -5.94 -15.64 9.22
CA GLY A 102 -6.41 -16.93 9.73
C GLY A 102 -6.93 -16.83 11.16
N ASP A 103 -6.37 -15.93 11.97
CA ASP A 103 -6.80 -15.75 13.36
C ASP A 103 -6.68 -14.30 13.86
N VAL A 104 -7.49 -13.94 14.86
CA VAL A 104 -7.48 -12.64 15.54
C VAL A 104 -7.61 -12.89 17.04
N ALA A 105 -6.77 -12.23 17.86
CA ALA A 105 -6.86 -12.30 19.31
C ALA A 105 -6.67 -10.91 19.94
N VAL A 106 -7.49 -10.57 20.93
CA VAL A 106 -7.31 -9.37 21.76
C VAL A 106 -6.47 -9.74 22.98
N ALA A 107 -5.48 -8.93 23.34
CA ALA A 107 -4.67 -9.21 24.51
C ALA A 107 -5.51 -9.06 25.80
N PRO A 108 -5.50 -10.05 26.72
CA PRO A 108 -6.23 -9.94 27.98
C PRO A 108 -5.73 -8.80 28.88
N SER A 109 -4.47 -8.42 28.75
CA SER A 109 -3.83 -7.37 29.55
C SER A 109 -4.16 -5.95 29.10
N ASP A 110 -4.46 -5.75 27.81
CA ASP A 110 -4.77 -4.45 27.23
C ASP A 110 -5.64 -4.63 25.96
N PRO A 111 -6.93 -4.27 26.01
CA PRO A 111 -7.84 -4.35 24.87
C PRO A 111 -7.43 -3.52 23.64
N ASN A 112 -6.45 -2.63 23.76
CA ASN A 112 -5.92 -1.88 22.62
C ASN A 112 -4.91 -2.69 21.80
N ILE A 113 -4.40 -3.81 22.34
CA ILE A 113 -3.44 -4.67 21.66
C ILE A 113 -4.20 -5.83 21.00
N VAL A 114 -4.05 -5.94 19.68
CA VAL A 114 -4.68 -6.99 18.86
C VAL A 114 -3.61 -7.71 18.06
N TRP A 115 -3.62 -9.03 18.15
CA TRP A 115 -2.76 -9.94 17.40
C TRP A 115 -3.52 -10.54 16.22
N VAL A 116 -2.81 -10.77 15.13
CA VAL A 116 -3.34 -11.43 13.94
C VAL A 116 -2.35 -12.44 13.38
N GLY A 117 -2.87 -13.54 12.87
CA GLY A 117 -2.12 -14.64 12.25
C GLY A 117 -2.64 -14.95 10.85
#